data_AF-A0AAE3A2N3-F1
#
_entry.id   AF-A0AAE3A2N3-F1
#
_cell.length_a   1.000
_cell.length_b   1.000
_cell.length_c   1.000
_cell.angle_alpha   90.00
_cell.angle_beta   90.00
_cell.angle_gamma   90.00
#
_symmetry.space_group_name_H-M   'P 1'
#
loop_
_entity.id
_entity.type
_entity.pdbx_description
1 polymer ?
#
loop_
_entity_poly.entity_id
_entity_poly.type
_entity_poly.pdbx_seq_one_letter_code
_entity_poly.pdbx_strand_id
1 'polypeptide(L)'
;MSGNLIAIIVILVLLLVLAGIIYYAYCNIRKKLRDTSRMLFGTDSMIEGMKQREKEVEMTPKSVSSATNLYMPSIMRDFPEFHYDEMKSRAENVLTSYLQSITKQNPALLSEGTRELKEQLRLRLEMLQNQSQKESFENIHIHRTEIHQYRKQRGRQSIVLQTAVEYFHALKENGKVIRGSEEHKEQAKYNVELVYIQDQDMIENQEDAGLGLNCPNCGAPLPGLGAKKCIYCDTPIVEYNLRVWNFSRVEEV
;
A
#
# COMPACT_ATOMS: atom_id res chain seq x y z
N MET A 1 -53.11 -59.15 -17.47
CA MET A 1 -52.65 -57.74 -17.43
C MET A 1 -52.04 -57.42 -18.79
N SER A 2 -52.52 -56.38 -19.48
CA SER A 2 -52.00 -55.97 -20.78
C SER A 2 -50.53 -55.55 -20.68
N GLY A 3 -49.68 -55.95 -21.62
CA GLY A 3 -48.23 -55.65 -21.60
C GLY A 3 -47.90 -54.16 -21.42
N ASN A 4 -48.77 -53.26 -21.88
CA ASN A 4 -48.66 -51.81 -21.67
C ASN A 4 -48.76 -51.42 -20.18
N LEU A 5 -49.58 -52.11 -19.39
CA LEU A 5 -49.75 -51.81 -17.97
C LEU A 5 -48.50 -52.20 -17.18
N ILE A 6 -47.84 -53.30 -17.57
CA ILE A 6 -46.57 -53.74 -17.00
C ILE A 6 -45.45 -52.76 -17.37
N ALA A 7 -45.38 -52.31 -18.63
CA ALA A 7 -44.40 -51.32 -19.07
C ALA A 7 -44.53 -49.98 -18.33
N ILE A 8 -45.75 -49.50 -18.11
CA ILE A 8 -46.01 -48.26 -17.34
C ILE A 8 -45.56 -48.40 -15.88
N ILE A 9 -45.84 -49.54 -15.25
CA ILE A 9 -45.40 -49.81 -13.87
C ILE A 9 -43.88 -49.82 -13.77
N VAL A 10 -43.18 -50.46 -14.70
CA VAL A 10 -41.72 -50.52 -14.73
C VAL A 10 -41.09 -49.12 -14.88
N ILE A 11 -41.67 -48.27 -15.75
CA ILE A 11 -41.20 -46.89 -15.94
C ILE A 11 -41.41 -46.05 -14.68
N LEU A 12 -42.57 -46.18 -14.01
CA LEU A 12 -42.86 -45.48 -12.75
C LEU A 12 -41.90 -45.87 -11.62
N VAL A 13 -41.57 -47.15 -11.52
CA VAL A 13 -40.60 -47.64 -10.53
C VAL A 13 -39.21 -47.09 -10.81
N LEU A 14 -38.77 -47.06 -12.08
CA LEU A 14 -37.48 -46.48 -12.45
C LEU A 14 -37.41 -44.97 -12.14
N LEU A 15 -38.47 -44.21 -12.40
CA LEU A 15 -38.53 -42.79 -12.06
C LEU A 15 -38.47 -42.54 -10.55
N LEU A 16 -39.14 -43.38 -9.74
CA LEU A 16 -39.08 -43.30 -8.28
C LEU A 16 -37.69 -43.58 -7.74
N VAL A 17 -37.01 -44.60 -8.29
CA VAL A 17 -35.62 -44.92 -7.93
C VAL A 17 -34.70 -43.76 -8.29
N LEU A 18 -34.87 -43.17 -9.48
CA LEU A 18 -34.04 -42.04 -9.94
C LEU A 18 -34.25 -40.79 -9.08
N ALA A 19 -35.50 -40.49 -8.70
CA ALA A 19 -35.82 -39.42 -7.77
C ALA A 19 -35.21 -39.66 -6.37
N GLY A 20 -35.23 -40.91 -5.89
CA GLY A 20 -34.59 -41.31 -4.64
C GLY A 20 -33.08 -41.12 -4.65
N ILE A 21 -32.41 -41.46 -5.76
CA ILE A 21 -30.96 -41.25 -5.93
C ILE A 21 -30.61 -39.76 -5.95
N ILE A 22 -31.38 -38.94 -6.68
CA ILE A 22 -31.19 -37.48 -6.73
C ILE A 22 -31.38 -36.87 -5.34
N TYR A 23 -32.42 -37.28 -4.60
CA TYR A 23 -32.67 -36.81 -3.24
C TYR A 23 -31.54 -37.22 -2.28
N TYR A 24 -31.07 -38.48 -2.36
CA TYR A 24 -29.95 -38.96 -1.55
C TYR A 24 -28.67 -38.19 -1.85
N ALA A 25 -28.35 -37.96 -3.13
CA ALA A 25 -27.21 -37.16 -3.56
C ALA A 25 -27.30 -35.71 -3.05
N TYR A 26 -28.47 -35.09 -3.16
CA TYR A 26 -28.75 -33.74 -2.62
C TYR A 26 -28.53 -33.69 -1.09
N CYS A 27 -29.08 -34.66 -0.35
CA CYS A 27 -28.90 -34.74 1.09
C CYS A 27 -27.44 -34.93 1.50
N ASN A 28 -26.68 -35.76 0.77
CA ASN A 28 -25.28 -36.03 1.08
C ASN A 28 -24.38 -34.80 0.77
N ILE A 29 -24.61 -34.12 -0.35
CA ILE A 29 -23.92 -32.87 -0.71
C ILE A 29 -24.21 -31.80 0.34
N ARG A 30 -25.49 -31.62 0.72
CA ARG A 30 -25.88 -30.60 1.70
C ARG A 30 -25.30 -30.88 3.10
N LYS A 31 -25.21 -32.15 3.52
CA LYS A 31 -24.53 -32.54 4.77
C LYS A 31 -23.04 -32.22 4.71
N LYS A 32 -22.33 -32.66 3.65
CA LYS A 32 -20.90 -32.37 3.48
C LYS A 32 -20.60 -30.88 3.46
N LEU A 33 -21.40 -30.07 2.75
CA LEU A 33 -21.25 -28.61 2.70
C LEU A 33 -21.43 -27.96 4.08
N ARG A 34 -22.38 -28.45 4.88
CA ARG A 34 -22.60 -27.94 6.24
C ARG A 34 -21.47 -28.33 7.18
N ASP A 35 -20.96 -29.56 7.06
CA ASP A 35 -19.86 -30.06 7.89
C ASP A 35 -18.53 -29.37 7.53
N THR A 36 -18.22 -29.16 6.24
CA THR A 36 -17.05 -28.38 5.81
C THR A 36 -17.19 -26.90 6.18
N SER A 37 -18.39 -26.32 6.06
CA SER A 37 -18.66 -24.95 6.51
C SER A 37 -18.40 -24.76 8.00
N ARG A 38 -18.91 -25.67 8.84
CA ARG A 38 -18.67 -25.64 10.30
C ARG A 38 -17.20 -25.83 10.64
N MET A 39 -16.50 -26.71 9.92
CA MET A 39 -15.08 -26.98 10.16
C MET A 39 -14.17 -25.79 9.78
N LEU A 40 -14.47 -25.10 8.68
CA LEU A 40 -13.60 -24.02 8.15
C LEU A 40 -13.98 -22.62 8.64
N PHE A 41 -15.27 -22.41 8.90
CA PHE A 41 -15.83 -21.09 9.20
C PHE A 41 -16.66 -21.03 10.48
N GLY A 42 -16.91 -22.16 11.15
CA GLY A 42 -17.71 -22.19 12.38
C GLY A 42 -19.21 -21.93 12.19
N THR A 43 -19.67 -21.69 10.96
CA THR A 43 -21.07 -21.39 10.63
C THR A 43 -21.73 -22.49 9.81
N ASP A 44 -23.07 -22.52 9.80
CA ASP A 44 -23.87 -23.48 9.03
C ASP A 44 -23.84 -23.25 7.51
N SER A 45 -23.35 -22.09 7.05
CA SER A 45 -23.33 -21.67 5.66
C SER A 45 -21.97 -21.10 5.27
N MET A 46 -21.37 -21.67 4.21
CA MET A 46 -20.06 -21.25 3.71
C MET A 46 -20.06 -19.77 3.28
N ILE A 47 -21.17 -19.30 2.70
CA ILE A 47 -21.33 -17.91 2.26
C ILE A 47 -21.31 -16.95 3.45
N GLU A 48 -21.95 -17.34 4.55
CA GLU A 48 -22.00 -16.54 5.77
C GLU A 48 -20.63 -16.49 6.46
N GLY A 49 -19.93 -17.64 6.49
CA GLY A 49 -18.55 -17.73 6.96
C GLY A 49 -17.56 -16.87 6.16
N MET A 50 -17.70 -16.84 4.84
CA MET A 50 -16.87 -15.98 3.97
C MET A 50 -17.15 -14.49 4.21
N LYS A 51 -18.43 -14.09 4.28
CA LYS A 51 -18.82 -12.71 4.59
C LYS A 51 -18.34 -12.24 5.96
N GLN A 52 -18.34 -13.12 6.95
CA GLN A 52 -17.85 -12.78 8.29
C GLN A 52 -16.34 -12.53 8.28
N ARG A 53 -15.56 -13.35 7.56
CA ARG A 53 -14.12 -13.11 7.39
C ARG A 53 -13.81 -11.85 6.61
N GLU A 54 -14.55 -11.57 5.53
CA GLU A 54 -14.41 -10.31 4.79
C GLU A 54 -14.59 -9.12 5.72
N LYS A 55 -15.67 -9.11 6.52
CA LYS A 55 -15.90 -8.07 7.53
C LYS A 55 -14.81 -8.01 8.60
N GLU A 56 -14.30 -9.15 9.07
CA GLU A 56 -13.21 -9.17 10.06
C GLU A 56 -11.91 -8.57 9.49
N VAL A 57 -11.59 -8.85 8.22
CA VAL A 57 -10.43 -8.27 7.53
C VAL A 57 -10.61 -6.77 7.30
N GLU A 58 -11.81 -6.32 6.91
CA GLU A 58 -12.14 -4.89 6.76
C GLU A 58 -12.01 -4.11 8.07
N MET A 59 -12.32 -4.74 9.20
CA MET A 59 -12.41 -4.08 10.50
C MET A 59 -11.10 -4.16 11.31
N THR A 60 -10.17 -5.04 10.97
CA THR A 60 -8.96 -5.29 11.77
C THR A 60 -7.76 -4.53 11.20
N PRO A 61 -7.24 -3.50 11.89
CA PRO A 61 -6.05 -2.80 11.44
C PRO A 61 -4.85 -3.73 11.33
N LYS A 62 -4.04 -3.55 10.28
CA LYS A 62 -2.76 -4.26 10.17
C LYS A 62 -1.82 -3.81 11.30
N SER A 63 -1.08 -4.75 11.87
CA SER A 63 -0.12 -4.43 12.91
C SER A 63 1.16 -3.80 12.34
N VAL A 64 1.64 -2.75 13.00
CA VAL A 64 2.96 -2.14 12.72
C VAL A 64 4.01 -2.64 13.70
N SER A 65 5.26 -2.67 13.26
CA SER A 65 6.39 -2.95 14.15
C SER A 65 6.47 -1.92 15.28
N SER A 66 6.41 -2.36 16.54
CA SER A 66 6.60 -1.47 17.71
C SER A 66 8.09 -1.31 18.05
N ALA A 67 8.91 -0.96 17.07
CA ALA A 67 10.37 -0.90 17.23
C ALA A 67 10.90 0.51 17.55
N THR A 68 10.02 1.49 17.77
CA THR A 68 10.40 2.87 18.17
C THR A 68 11.28 2.87 19.41
N ASN A 69 10.89 2.17 20.47
CA ASN A 69 11.69 2.10 21.70
C ASN A 69 13.07 1.44 21.51
N LEU A 70 13.21 0.60 20.49
CA LEU A 70 14.48 -0.05 20.15
C LEU A 70 15.44 0.92 19.44
N TYR A 71 14.94 1.68 18.47
CA TYR A 71 15.78 2.54 17.62
C TYR A 71 15.97 3.95 18.17
N MET A 72 15.00 4.48 18.92
CA MET A 72 15.03 5.87 19.41
C MET A 72 16.31 6.21 20.19
N PRO A 73 16.83 5.38 21.12
CA PRO A 73 18.06 5.69 21.84
C PRO A 73 19.29 5.83 20.93
N SER A 74 19.32 5.11 19.80
CA SER A 74 20.41 5.22 18.83
C SER A 74 20.24 6.49 17.99
N ILE A 75 19.03 6.75 17.49
CA ILE A 75 18.73 7.96 16.72
C ILE A 75 19.03 9.22 17.53
N MET A 76 18.60 9.29 18.79
CA MET A 76 18.88 10.42 19.69
C MET A 76 20.36 10.62 19.99
N ARG A 77 21.17 9.56 19.96
CA ARG A 77 22.62 9.66 20.12
C ARG A 77 23.28 10.26 18.90
N ASP A 78 22.83 9.90 17.71
CA ASP A 78 23.39 10.36 16.45
C ASP A 78 22.83 11.75 16.05
N PHE A 79 21.58 12.04 16.42
CA PHE A 79 20.81 13.24 16.08
C PHE A 79 20.00 13.73 17.31
N PRO A 80 20.64 14.40 18.28
CA PRO A 80 19.95 14.92 19.47
C PRO A 80 18.82 15.91 19.16
N GLU A 81 18.86 16.55 18.00
CA GLU A 81 17.85 17.49 17.50
C GLU A 81 16.66 16.83 16.80
N PHE A 82 16.64 15.49 16.67
CA PHE A 82 15.56 14.81 15.97
C PHE A 82 14.26 14.80 16.79
N HIS A 83 13.21 15.43 16.26
CA HIS A 83 11.89 15.48 16.90
C HIS A 83 10.96 14.41 16.34
N TYR A 84 10.85 13.28 17.05
CA TYR A 84 10.09 12.12 16.58
C TYR A 84 8.61 12.42 16.29
N ASP A 85 7.89 13.03 17.23
CA ASP A 85 6.44 13.25 17.07
C ASP A 85 6.12 14.20 15.91
N GLU A 86 6.98 15.19 15.66
CA GLU A 86 6.88 16.07 14.51
C GLU A 86 7.12 15.30 13.20
N MET A 87 8.21 14.52 13.15
CA MET A 87 8.57 13.73 11.96
C MET A 87 7.52 12.66 11.65
N LYS A 88 6.92 12.07 12.68
CA LYS A 88 5.79 11.16 12.56
C LYS A 88 4.59 11.87 11.93
N SER A 89 4.18 13.01 12.47
CA SER A 89 3.04 13.79 11.94
C SER A 89 3.26 14.21 10.49
N ARG A 90 4.49 14.59 10.14
CA ARG A 90 4.87 14.92 8.76
C ARG A 90 4.83 13.70 7.85
N ALA A 91 5.30 12.53 8.31
CA ALA A 91 5.24 11.29 7.54
C ALA A 91 3.80 10.85 7.25
N GLU A 92 2.92 10.96 8.23
CA GLU A 92 1.48 10.69 8.09
C GLU A 92 0.85 11.64 7.03
N ASN A 93 1.25 12.91 7.03
CA ASN A 93 0.80 13.90 6.05
C ASN A 93 1.37 13.66 4.64
N VAL A 94 2.64 13.24 4.54
CA VAL A 94 3.26 12.83 3.26
C VAL A 94 2.56 11.62 2.68
N LEU A 95 2.27 10.59 3.49
CA LEU A 95 1.52 9.42 3.03
C LEU A 95 0.12 9.81 2.53
N THR A 96 -0.61 10.58 3.33
CA THR A 96 -1.98 11.01 2.98
C THR A 96 -1.98 11.84 1.69
N SER A 97 -1.09 12.83 1.59
CA SER A 97 -0.99 13.68 0.40
C SER A 97 -0.49 12.93 -0.84
N TYR A 98 0.37 11.92 -0.68
CA TYR A 98 0.79 11.02 -1.76
C TYR A 98 -0.40 10.22 -2.33
N LEU A 99 -1.20 9.59 -1.47
CA LEU A 99 -2.40 8.84 -1.88
C LEU A 99 -3.47 9.75 -2.50
N GLN A 100 -3.64 10.97 -1.96
CA GLN A 100 -4.53 11.98 -2.54
C GLN A 100 -4.03 12.47 -3.91
N SER A 101 -2.73 12.63 -4.09
CA SER A 101 -2.12 13.00 -5.37
C SER A 101 -2.42 11.97 -6.45
N ILE A 102 -2.38 10.68 -6.10
CA ILE A 102 -2.80 9.58 -6.99
C ILE A 102 -4.28 9.71 -7.34
N THR A 103 -5.13 9.84 -6.33
CA THR A 103 -6.60 9.92 -6.48
C THR A 103 -7.03 11.09 -7.36
N LYS A 104 -6.42 12.26 -7.17
CA LYS A 104 -6.74 13.48 -7.94
C LYS A 104 -5.91 13.62 -9.21
N GLN A 105 -5.02 12.67 -9.49
CA GLN A 105 -4.06 12.72 -10.61
C GLN A 105 -3.29 14.05 -10.67
N ASN A 106 -2.92 14.58 -9.50
CA ASN A 106 -2.29 15.89 -9.36
C ASN A 106 -1.06 15.80 -8.45
N PRO A 107 0.17 15.80 -9.00
CA PRO A 107 1.39 15.68 -8.21
C PRO A 107 1.67 16.91 -7.33
N ALA A 108 1.01 18.05 -7.59
CA ALA A 108 1.18 19.27 -6.78
C ALA A 108 0.53 19.18 -5.40
N LEU A 109 -0.30 18.16 -5.14
CA LEU A 109 -0.90 17.93 -3.83
C LEU A 109 0.08 17.31 -2.82
N LEU A 110 1.18 16.72 -3.28
CA LEU A 110 2.20 16.13 -2.41
C LEU A 110 2.78 17.21 -1.49
N SER A 111 2.63 17.01 -0.17
CA SER A 111 2.95 18.05 0.82
C SER A 111 4.44 18.42 0.85
N GLU A 112 5.29 17.40 0.81
CA GLU A 112 6.74 17.54 0.80
C GLU A 112 7.40 16.25 0.30
N GLY A 113 8.70 16.33 0.02
CA GLY A 113 9.45 15.18 -0.49
C GLY A 113 10.66 15.60 -1.31
N THR A 114 11.65 14.72 -1.35
CA THR A 114 12.80 14.86 -2.25
C THR A 114 12.36 14.77 -3.71
N ARG A 115 13.30 15.05 -4.61
CA ARG A 115 13.12 14.82 -6.05
C ARG A 115 12.80 13.34 -6.34
N GLU A 116 13.40 12.41 -5.60
CA GLU A 116 13.15 10.98 -5.73
C GLU A 116 11.67 10.64 -5.48
N LEU A 117 11.10 11.11 -4.36
CA LEU A 117 9.69 10.87 -4.03
C LEU A 117 8.75 11.49 -5.08
N LYS A 118 9.06 12.70 -5.53
CA LYS A 118 8.29 13.39 -6.58
C LYS A 118 8.32 12.63 -7.90
N GLU A 119 9.48 12.11 -8.26
CA GLU A 119 9.66 11.31 -9.47
C GLU A 119 8.94 9.96 -9.36
N GLN A 120 9.03 9.30 -8.21
CA GLN A 120 8.26 8.08 -7.93
C GLN A 120 6.75 8.31 -8.13
N LEU A 121 6.21 9.39 -7.60
CA LEU A 121 4.80 9.77 -7.79
C LEU A 121 4.49 10.05 -9.26
N ARG A 122 5.35 10.81 -9.96
CA ARG A 122 5.17 11.13 -11.39
C ARG A 122 5.09 9.85 -12.24
N LEU A 123 6.02 8.93 -12.05
CA LEU A 123 6.06 7.66 -12.78
C LEU A 123 4.81 6.81 -12.52
N ARG A 124 4.33 6.75 -11.26
CA ARG A 124 3.08 6.07 -10.91
C ARG A 124 1.88 6.68 -11.64
N LEU A 125 1.77 8.00 -11.66
CA LEU A 125 0.69 8.71 -12.36
C LEU A 125 0.73 8.47 -13.87
N GLU A 126 1.90 8.50 -14.48
CA GLU A 126 2.07 8.23 -15.92
C GLU A 126 1.70 6.80 -16.28
N MET A 127 2.06 5.81 -15.46
CA MET A 127 1.61 4.43 -15.65
C MET A 127 0.08 4.32 -15.65
N LEU A 128 -0.59 4.94 -14.67
CA LEU A 128 -2.05 4.94 -14.60
C LEU A 128 -2.68 5.60 -15.82
N GLN A 129 -2.14 6.75 -16.26
CA GLN A 129 -2.62 7.45 -17.45
C GLN A 129 -2.45 6.62 -18.73
N ASN A 130 -1.27 6.02 -18.94
CA ASN A 130 -0.97 5.20 -20.10
C ASN A 130 -1.87 3.96 -20.19
N GLN A 131 -2.31 3.43 -19.05
CA GLN A 131 -3.23 2.29 -18.95
C GLN A 131 -4.71 2.72 -18.96
N SER A 132 -5.03 4.02 -19.08
CA SER A 132 -6.40 4.54 -18.92
C SER A 132 -7.05 4.12 -17.59
N GLN A 133 -6.23 4.00 -16.55
CA GLN A 133 -6.61 3.59 -15.21
C GLN A 133 -6.75 4.80 -14.29
N LYS A 134 -7.69 4.70 -13.35
CA LYS A 134 -7.90 5.65 -12.26
C LYS A 134 -7.88 4.90 -10.96
N GLU A 135 -6.89 5.19 -10.13
CA GLU A 135 -6.76 4.66 -8.79
C GLU A 135 -7.27 5.69 -7.80
N SER A 136 -8.04 5.27 -6.81
CA SER A 136 -8.67 6.15 -5.83
C SER A 136 -8.53 5.60 -4.42
N PHE A 137 -8.27 6.49 -3.48
CA PHE A 137 -8.15 6.24 -2.05
C PHE A 137 -9.04 7.25 -1.32
N GLU A 138 -10.16 6.78 -0.77
CA GLU A 138 -11.15 7.63 -0.10
C GLU A 138 -11.25 7.30 1.40
N ASN A 139 -11.62 8.29 2.22
CA ASN A 139 -11.70 8.19 3.69
C ASN A 139 -10.45 7.58 4.34
N ILE A 140 -9.27 8.06 3.94
CA ILE A 140 -7.99 7.64 4.50
C ILE A 140 -7.97 7.92 6.01
N HIS A 141 -7.74 6.87 6.81
CA HIS A 141 -7.62 6.95 8.26
C HIS A 141 -6.39 6.19 8.73
N ILE A 142 -5.52 6.86 9.47
CA ILE A 142 -4.28 6.30 9.99
C ILE A 142 -4.54 5.77 11.40
N HIS A 143 -4.27 4.48 11.60
CA HIS A 143 -4.43 3.82 12.90
C HIS A 143 -3.21 4.01 13.80
N ARG A 144 -2.02 3.79 13.22
CA ARG A 144 -0.76 3.82 13.98
C ARG A 144 0.44 3.97 13.06
N THR A 145 1.39 4.78 13.49
CA THR A 145 2.71 4.94 12.86
C THR A 145 3.82 4.75 13.89
N GLU A 146 4.80 3.93 13.56
CA GLU A 146 5.94 3.58 14.42
C GLU A 146 7.23 3.52 13.60
N ILE A 147 8.40 3.63 14.24
CA ILE A 147 9.68 3.34 13.59
C ILE A 147 9.76 1.84 13.33
N HIS A 148 9.96 1.52 12.06
CA HIS A 148 10.21 0.17 11.58
C HIS A 148 11.69 -0.17 11.56
N GLN A 149 12.50 0.77 11.09
CA GLN A 149 13.92 0.52 10.91
C GLN A 149 14.73 1.81 10.97
N TYR A 150 15.94 1.71 11.51
CA TYR A 150 16.97 2.74 11.40
C TYR A 150 18.20 2.15 10.71
N ARG A 151 18.60 2.72 9.57
CA ARG A 151 19.71 2.26 8.73
C ARG A 151 20.84 3.29 8.75
N LYS A 152 22.06 2.80 8.97
CA LYS A 152 23.28 3.60 8.90
C LYS A 152 24.11 3.20 7.70
N GLN A 153 24.28 4.10 6.75
CA GLN A 153 25.14 3.91 5.58
C GLN A 153 26.16 5.05 5.52
N ARG A 154 27.24 4.84 4.76
CA ARG A 154 28.22 5.92 4.54
C ARG A 154 27.53 7.07 3.81
N GLY A 155 27.62 8.28 4.38
CA GLY A 155 27.02 9.49 3.80
C GLY A 155 25.49 9.60 3.90
N ARG A 156 24.74 8.52 4.20
CA ARG A 156 23.27 8.50 4.25
C ARG A 156 22.75 7.75 5.47
N GLN A 157 21.92 8.40 6.28
CA GLN A 157 21.20 7.77 7.37
C GLN A 157 19.71 7.75 7.05
N SER A 158 19.01 6.64 7.27
CA SER A 158 17.58 6.56 6.99
C SER A 158 16.76 5.97 8.12
N ILE A 159 15.59 6.57 8.36
CA ILE A 159 14.59 6.11 9.31
C ILE A 159 13.34 5.75 8.51
N VAL A 160 12.90 4.50 8.63
CA VAL A 160 11.68 4.02 7.98
C VAL A 160 10.56 4.03 9.02
N LEU A 161 9.51 4.82 8.77
CA LEU A 161 8.27 4.81 9.55
C LEU A 161 7.27 3.89 8.86
N GLN A 162 6.73 2.93 9.60
CA GLN A 162 5.67 2.07 9.11
C GLN A 162 4.32 2.52 9.68
N THR A 163 3.36 2.71 8.78
CA THR A 163 2.03 3.25 9.07
C THR A 163 0.97 2.22 8.69
N ALA A 164 0.09 1.88 9.63
CA ALA A 164 -1.14 1.15 9.35
C ALA A 164 -2.25 2.14 9.03
N VAL A 165 -2.91 1.90 7.89
CA VAL A 165 -3.90 2.80 7.33
C VAL A 165 -5.12 2.00 6.83
N GLU A 166 -6.30 2.59 6.96
CA GLU A 166 -7.52 2.13 6.30
C GLU A 166 -8.02 3.15 5.29
N TYR A 167 -8.63 2.69 4.21
CA TYR A 167 -9.27 3.52 3.19
C TYR A 167 -10.24 2.68 2.35
N PHE A 168 -11.09 3.33 1.56
CA PHE A 168 -11.75 2.69 0.41
C PHE A 168 -10.84 2.81 -0.80
N HIS A 169 -10.44 1.68 -1.40
CA HIS A 169 -9.54 1.63 -2.55
C HIS A 169 -10.25 1.11 -3.77
N ALA A 170 -10.21 1.83 -4.88
CA ALA A 170 -10.69 1.32 -6.14
C ALA A 170 -9.75 1.69 -7.28
N LEU A 171 -9.38 0.68 -8.08
CA LEU A 171 -8.71 0.85 -9.36
C LEU A 171 -9.74 0.60 -10.47
N LYS A 172 -9.98 1.63 -11.27
CA LYS A 172 -10.92 1.61 -12.38
C LYS A 172 -10.21 1.66 -13.71
N GLU A 173 -10.61 0.82 -14.65
CA GLU A 173 -10.20 0.89 -16.06
C GLU A 173 -11.46 1.07 -16.90
N ASN A 174 -11.50 2.12 -17.72
CA ASN A 174 -12.68 2.46 -18.53
C ASN A 174 -14.01 2.55 -17.72
N GLY A 175 -13.92 3.03 -16.48
CA GLY A 175 -15.08 3.21 -15.57
C GLY A 175 -15.50 1.94 -14.83
N LYS A 176 -14.91 0.77 -15.11
CA LYS A 176 -15.18 -0.47 -14.41
C LYS A 176 -14.12 -0.72 -13.34
N VAL A 177 -14.53 -1.10 -12.13
CA VAL A 177 -13.61 -1.50 -11.07
C VAL A 177 -12.94 -2.82 -11.46
N ILE A 178 -11.61 -2.81 -11.53
CA ILE A 178 -10.78 -4.00 -11.84
C ILE A 178 -10.06 -4.54 -10.60
N ARG A 179 -9.87 -3.71 -9.56
CA ARG A 179 -9.31 -4.09 -8.26
C ARG A 179 -9.85 -3.19 -7.16
N GLY A 180 -9.95 -3.73 -5.95
CA GLY A 180 -10.45 -3.03 -4.78
C GLY A 180 -11.98 -2.96 -4.76
N SER A 181 -12.51 -2.06 -3.93
CA SER A 181 -13.92 -1.78 -3.76
C SER A 181 -14.15 -0.32 -3.33
N GLU A 182 -15.23 0.28 -3.82
CA GLU A 182 -15.70 1.59 -3.34
C GLU A 182 -16.55 1.49 -2.06
N GLU A 183 -16.97 0.28 -1.68
CA GLU A 183 -17.90 0.04 -0.57
C GLU A 183 -17.26 -0.68 0.61
N HIS A 184 -16.10 -1.32 0.40
CA HIS A 184 -15.42 -2.12 1.40
C HIS A 184 -14.09 -1.47 1.78
N LYS A 185 -13.82 -1.39 3.09
CA LYS A 185 -12.56 -0.83 3.59
C LYS A 185 -11.41 -1.80 3.33
N GLU A 186 -10.30 -1.27 2.88
CA GLU A 186 -9.04 -1.99 2.79
C GLU A 186 -8.11 -1.56 3.92
N GLN A 187 -7.48 -2.55 4.57
CA GLN A 187 -6.47 -2.34 5.61
C GLN A 187 -5.09 -2.55 5.00
N ALA A 188 -4.26 -1.51 5.02
CA ALA A 188 -2.95 -1.51 4.37
C ALA A 188 -1.83 -1.06 5.32
N LYS A 189 -0.59 -1.29 4.90
CA LYS A 189 0.60 -0.77 5.57
C LYS A 189 1.48 -0.07 4.56
N TYR A 190 2.03 1.05 4.97
CA TYR A 190 2.97 1.81 4.19
C TYR A 190 4.24 2.07 4.97
N ASN A 191 5.37 1.95 4.30
CA ASN A 191 6.65 2.44 4.74
C ASN A 191 6.89 3.82 4.13
N VAL A 192 7.20 4.79 4.99
CA VAL A 192 7.62 6.15 4.62
C VAL A 192 9.07 6.31 5.06
N GLU A 193 9.99 6.53 4.13
CA GLU A 193 11.41 6.67 4.42
C GLU A 193 11.80 8.15 4.58
N LEU A 194 12.43 8.45 5.72
CA LEU A 194 13.14 9.70 5.99
C LEU A 194 14.63 9.48 5.79
N VAL A 195 15.28 10.40 5.11
CA VAL A 195 16.73 10.36 4.84
C VAL A 195 17.40 11.63 5.34
N TYR A 196 18.61 11.43 5.85
CA TYR A 196 19.55 12.49 6.22
C TYR A 196 20.86 12.23 5.48
N ILE A 197 21.32 13.22 4.70
CA ILE A 197 22.55 13.11 3.91
C ILE A 197 23.67 13.87 4.62
N GLN A 198 24.65 13.14 5.15
CA GLN A 198 25.81 13.70 5.86
C GLN A 198 26.90 14.17 4.90
N ASP A 199 27.16 13.40 3.84
CA ASP A 199 28.25 13.65 2.91
C ASP A 199 27.85 13.24 1.48
N GLN A 200 27.89 14.22 0.59
CA GLN A 200 27.71 14.15 -0.87
C GLN A 200 28.53 13.04 -1.52
N ASP A 201 29.82 13.09 -1.20
CA ASP A 201 30.90 12.52 -1.99
C ASP A 201 31.15 11.05 -1.64
N MET A 202 30.42 10.53 -0.64
CA MET A 202 30.58 9.21 -0.04
C MET A 202 29.38 8.29 -0.27
N ILE A 203 28.43 8.71 -1.11
CA ILE A 203 27.23 7.94 -1.47
C ILE A 203 27.61 6.88 -2.53
N GLU A 204 27.58 5.60 -2.15
CA GLU A 204 28.04 4.48 -3.00
C GLU A 204 27.04 4.09 -4.13
N ASN A 205 25.76 4.50 -4.04
CA ASN A 205 24.74 4.20 -5.04
C ASN A 205 24.61 5.32 -6.10
N GLN A 206 24.79 4.98 -7.39
CA GLN A 206 24.64 5.92 -8.50
C GLN A 206 23.19 6.43 -8.69
N GLU A 207 22.18 5.69 -8.24
CA GLU A 207 20.78 6.18 -8.19
C GLU A 207 20.61 7.29 -7.14
N ASP A 208 21.33 7.20 -6.03
CA ASP A 208 21.43 8.26 -5.03
C ASP A 208 22.40 9.38 -5.46
N ALA A 209 23.30 9.14 -6.43
CA ALA A 209 24.09 10.20 -7.07
C ALA A 209 23.22 11.14 -7.93
N GLY A 210 21.99 10.74 -8.27
CA GLY A 210 20.94 11.62 -8.84
C GLY A 210 20.35 12.63 -7.84
N LEU A 211 20.70 12.51 -6.55
CA LEU A 211 20.55 13.57 -5.54
C LEU A 211 21.63 14.65 -5.66
N GLY A 212 22.58 14.49 -6.59
CA GLY A 212 23.40 15.59 -7.07
C GLY A 212 22.48 16.74 -7.45
N LEU A 213 22.66 17.88 -6.77
CA LEU A 213 21.87 19.08 -7.06
C LEU A 213 22.18 19.44 -8.51
N ASN A 214 21.28 19.13 -9.45
CA ASN A 214 21.43 19.62 -10.81
C ASN A 214 20.97 21.07 -10.82
N CYS A 215 21.70 21.92 -11.52
CA CYS A 215 21.30 23.29 -11.71
C CYS A 215 19.88 23.33 -12.33
N PRO A 216 18.91 24.03 -11.73
CA PRO A 216 17.54 24.08 -12.25
C PRO A 216 17.43 24.81 -13.59
N ASN A 217 18.46 25.58 -13.96
CA ASN A 217 18.50 26.33 -15.22
C ASN A 217 19.16 25.52 -16.35
N CYS A 218 20.30 24.87 -16.11
CA CYS A 218 21.06 24.21 -17.18
C CYS A 218 21.22 22.69 -17.03
N GLY A 219 20.74 22.10 -15.93
CA GLY A 219 20.84 20.66 -15.67
C GLY A 219 22.24 20.16 -15.27
N ALA A 220 23.25 21.03 -15.22
CA ALA A 220 24.61 20.64 -14.87
C ALA A 220 24.75 20.25 -13.39
N PRO A 221 25.62 19.28 -13.05
CA PRO A 221 25.83 18.85 -11.67
C PRO A 221 26.44 20.00 -10.85
N LEU A 222 25.89 20.26 -9.67
CA LEU A 222 26.46 21.24 -8.74
C LEU A 222 27.55 20.58 -7.88
N PRO A 223 28.62 21.32 -7.55
CA PRO A 223 29.80 20.80 -6.86
C PRO A 223 29.59 20.46 -5.37
N GLY A 224 28.34 20.34 -4.90
CA GLY A 224 27.99 19.88 -3.57
C GLY A 224 27.05 20.79 -2.77
N LEU A 225 26.83 20.40 -1.52
CA LEU A 225 25.99 21.09 -0.54
C LEU A 225 26.57 22.41 -0.08
N GLY A 226 26.03 23.52 -0.60
CA GLY A 226 26.53 24.87 -0.31
C GLY A 226 27.00 25.64 -1.53
N ALA A 227 26.87 25.06 -2.73
CA ALA A 227 27.02 25.83 -3.97
C ALA A 227 25.96 26.94 -3.99
N LYS A 228 26.39 28.20 -3.86
CA LYS A 228 25.50 29.38 -3.96
C LYS A 228 25.21 29.77 -5.40
N LYS A 229 25.97 29.23 -6.34
CA LYS A 229 25.81 29.45 -7.77
C LYS A 229 26.26 28.23 -8.58
N CYS A 230 25.64 28.02 -9.72
CA CYS A 230 26.07 27.02 -10.70
C CYS A 230 27.38 27.47 -11.35
N ILE A 231 28.39 26.60 -11.36
CA ILE A 231 29.68 26.88 -12.01
C ILE A 231 29.61 26.91 -13.54
N TYR A 232 28.51 26.41 -14.13
CA TYR A 232 28.34 26.28 -15.58
C TYR A 232 27.47 27.37 -16.22
N CYS A 233 26.48 27.89 -15.49
CA CYS A 233 25.56 28.91 -16.02
C CYS A 233 25.32 30.08 -15.05
N ASP A 234 26.11 30.16 -13.97
CA ASP A 234 26.04 31.19 -12.92
C ASP A 234 24.67 31.38 -12.26
N THR A 235 23.74 30.44 -12.44
CA THR A 235 22.43 30.50 -11.79
C THR A 235 22.60 30.42 -10.27
N PRO A 236 22.07 31.38 -9.50
CA PRO A 236 22.12 31.32 -8.05
C PRO A 236 21.32 30.12 -7.56
N ILE A 237 21.93 29.34 -6.69
CA ILE A 237 21.36 28.12 -6.15
C ILE A 237 20.94 28.41 -4.72
N VAL A 238 19.65 28.24 -4.46
CA VAL A 238 19.13 28.22 -3.10
C VAL A 238 19.66 26.94 -2.45
N GLU A 239 20.50 27.09 -1.42
CA GLU A 239 21.07 25.95 -0.68
C GLU A 239 19.92 25.02 -0.25
N TYR A 240 19.85 23.83 -0.84
CA TYR A 240 19.05 22.76 -0.25
C TYR A 240 19.78 22.36 1.03
N ASN A 241 19.16 22.66 2.17
CA ASN A 241 19.72 22.32 3.47
C ASN A 241 19.63 20.79 3.65
N LEU A 242 20.60 20.02 3.14
CA LEU A 242 20.62 18.56 3.34
C LEU A 242 21.00 18.14 4.76
N ARG A 243 21.30 19.11 5.65
CA ARG A 243 21.38 18.89 7.10
C ARG A 243 20.00 18.91 7.76
N VAL A 244 19.00 18.39 7.07
CA VAL A 244 17.62 18.28 7.53
C VAL A 244 17.09 16.93 7.04
N TRP A 245 16.23 16.31 7.83
CA TRP A 245 15.52 15.10 7.43
C TRP A 245 14.54 15.39 6.29
N ASN A 246 14.60 14.58 5.24
CA ASN A 246 13.77 14.70 4.06
C ASN A 246 13.07 13.38 3.74
N PHE A 247 11.85 13.42 3.19
CA PHE A 247 11.11 12.23 2.79
C PHE A 247 11.52 11.77 1.40
N SER A 248 12.07 10.55 1.27
CA SER A 248 12.60 10.01 0.02
C SER A 248 11.63 9.07 -0.70
N ARG A 249 10.83 8.31 0.04
CA ARG A 249 10.09 7.17 -0.52
C ARG A 249 8.82 6.87 0.28
N VAL A 250 7.78 6.44 -0.44
CA VAL A 250 6.53 5.91 0.12
C VAL A 250 6.25 4.57 -0.56
N GLU A 251 6.10 3.49 0.19
CA GLU A 251 5.94 2.13 -0.35
C GLU A 251 4.90 1.35 0.43
N GLU A 252 4.01 0.63 -0.27
CA GLU A 252 3.05 -0.29 0.37
C GLU A 252 3.71 -1.64 0.67
N VAL A 253 3.45 -2.23 1.85
CA VAL A 253 4.10 -3.46 2.35
C VAL A 253 3.17 -4.49 3.00
#